data_AF-A0A382EAU7-F1
#
_entry.id   AF-A0A382EAU7-F1
#
_cell.length_a   1.000
_cell.length_b   1.000
_cell.length_c   1.000
_cell.angle_alpha   90.00
_cell.angle_beta   90.00
_cell.angle_gamma   90.00
#
_symmetry.space_group_name_H-M   'P 1'
#
loop_
_entity.id
_entity.type
_entity.pdbx_description
1 polymer ?
#
loop_
_entity_poly.entity_id
_entity_poly.type
_entity_poly.pdbx_seq_one_letter_code
_entity_poly.pdbx_strand_id
1 'polypeptide(L)'
;GRIAVVTNQPRLELPDDQRTSRGALVKDFLTSAASVDAHAATLAREAAKYAGFGLIVGDLDQMRYVGHEGRFGNVVHRVLQPGYCGLSNASYGTDWPKIAYLKASFAELLEQNQVSEAAMFAVLENRRPQSPRPYADPTAKMQATPFILGDQYGTRAATIIIVNRVGHCYFTERRYDAAGLVSGETRQSFTINPGGE
;
A
#
# COMPACT_ATOMS: atom_id res chain seq x y z
N GLY A 1 -9.11 -13.24 9.25
CA GLY A 1 -8.07 -13.24 8.19
C GLY A 1 -7.05 -12.13 8.46
N ARG A 2 -5.87 -12.16 7.83
CA ARG A 2 -4.78 -11.18 8.01
C ARG A 2 -4.40 -10.53 6.68
N ILE A 3 -3.96 -9.27 6.72
CA ILE A 3 -3.45 -8.52 5.57
C ILE A 3 -2.18 -7.75 5.95
N ALA A 4 -1.21 -7.71 5.04
CA ALA A 4 -0.02 -6.89 5.17
C ALA A 4 0.37 -6.26 3.83
N VAL A 5 0.77 -4.99 3.87
CA VAL A 5 1.23 -4.22 2.70
C VAL A 5 2.50 -3.49 3.07
N VAL A 6 3.58 -3.74 2.33
CA VAL A 6 4.89 -3.10 2.56
C VAL A 6 5.24 -2.18 1.39
N THR A 7 5.84 -1.04 1.72
CA THR A 7 6.43 -0.09 0.77
C THR A 7 7.88 0.19 1.15
N ASN A 8 8.69 0.51 0.14
CA ASN A 8 10.08 0.88 0.34
C ASN A 8 10.19 2.39 0.54
N GLN A 9 11.02 2.86 1.47
CA GLN A 9 11.31 4.28 1.64
C GLN A 9 12.77 4.55 1.22
N PRO A 10 13.05 4.61 -0.11
CA PRO A 10 14.43 4.66 -0.62
C PRO A 10 15.20 5.91 -0.16
N ARG A 11 14.50 7.00 0.16
CA ARG A 11 15.10 8.23 0.70
C ARG A 11 15.64 8.10 2.12
N LEU A 12 15.32 7.00 2.83
CA LEU A 12 15.68 6.77 4.22
C LEU A 12 16.65 5.59 4.40
N GLU A 13 17.36 5.16 3.37
CA GLU A 13 18.33 4.07 3.48
C GLU A 13 19.68 4.58 4.03
N LEU A 14 20.26 3.94 5.10
CA LEU A 14 21.70 3.79 5.49
C LEU A 14 21.82 3.13 6.90
N PRO A 15 22.83 2.31 7.27
CA PRO A 15 24.10 1.91 6.61
C PRO A 15 24.17 0.43 6.15
N ASP A 16 25.36 0.04 5.64
CA ASP A 16 25.74 -1.15 4.86
C ASP A 16 25.73 -2.52 5.58
N ASP A 17 25.80 -3.57 4.74
CA ASP A 17 26.20 -4.98 4.97
C ASP A 17 25.18 -6.00 5.54
N GLN A 18 24.28 -5.69 6.49
CA GLN A 18 23.40 -6.74 7.07
C GLN A 18 21.92 -6.38 7.11
N ARG A 19 21.29 -6.20 5.95
CA ARG A 19 19.84 -5.92 5.93
C ARG A 19 19.03 -7.18 5.71
N THR A 20 18.27 -7.55 6.76
CA THR A 20 17.18 -8.52 6.65
C THR A 20 16.22 -8.07 5.55
N SER A 21 15.81 -8.99 4.68
CA SER A 21 14.88 -8.70 3.60
C SER A 21 13.56 -8.14 4.14
N ARG A 22 13.10 -7.01 3.59
CA ARG A 22 11.75 -6.47 3.84
C ARG A 22 10.63 -7.44 3.45
N GLY A 23 10.91 -8.39 2.55
CA GLY A 23 9.97 -9.44 2.17
C GLY A 23 9.62 -10.38 3.33
N ALA A 24 10.50 -10.52 4.32
CA ALA A 24 10.20 -11.28 5.54
C ALA A 24 9.10 -10.60 6.35
N LEU A 25 9.02 -9.26 6.40
CA LEU A 25 8.04 -8.52 7.18
C LEU A 25 6.59 -8.96 6.90
N VAL A 26 6.25 -9.12 5.63
CA VAL A 26 4.91 -9.56 5.20
C VAL A 26 4.69 -11.01 5.60
N LYS A 27 5.63 -11.90 5.27
CA LYS A 27 5.54 -13.32 5.58
C LYS A 27 5.40 -13.55 7.09
N ASP A 28 6.28 -12.93 7.88
CA ASP A 28 6.37 -13.08 9.33
C ASP A 28 5.05 -12.66 9.99
N PHE A 29 4.44 -11.55 9.55
CA PHE A 29 3.12 -11.16 10.05
C PHE A 29 2.01 -12.17 9.69
N LEU A 30 1.98 -12.60 8.43
CA LEU A 30 0.93 -13.51 7.93
C LEU A 30 1.01 -14.89 8.57
N THR A 31 2.20 -15.35 8.96
CA THR A 31 2.41 -16.66 9.62
C THR A 31 2.49 -16.57 11.15
N SER A 32 2.46 -15.36 11.73
CA SER A 32 2.55 -15.18 13.19
C SER A 32 1.24 -15.53 13.89
N ALA A 33 1.32 -16.14 15.06
CA ALA A 33 0.19 -16.29 15.98
C ALA A 33 -0.05 -15.03 16.84
N ALA A 34 0.88 -14.07 16.86
CA ALA A 34 0.76 -12.86 17.66
C ALA A 34 -0.41 -11.98 17.16
N SER A 35 -1.06 -11.26 18.08
CA SER A 35 -2.05 -10.25 17.70
C SER A 35 -1.43 -9.13 16.86
N VAL A 36 -2.27 -8.39 16.12
CA VAL A 36 -1.82 -7.25 15.29
C VAL A 36 -1.02 -6.25 16.13
N ASP A 37 -1.49 -5.90 17.33
CA ASP A 37 -0.82 -5.00 18.25
C ASP A 37 0.54 -5.52 18.72
N ALA A 38 0.58 -6.77 19.18
CA ALA A 38 1.81 -7.36 19.70
C ALA A 38 2.87 -7.48 18.60
N HIS A 39 2.45 -7.84 17.38
CA HIS A 39 3.34 -7.91 16.23
C HIS A 39 3.87 -6.51 15.86
N ALA A 40 2.99 -5.52 15.72
CA ALA A 40 3.37 -4.16 15.36
C ALA A 40 4.31 -3.52 16.40
N ALA A 41 4.04 -3.71 17.70
CA ALA A 41 4.90 -3.23 18.78
C ALA A 41 6.28 -3.92 18.80
N THR A 42 6.33 -5.21 18.48
CA THR A 42 7.60 -5.96 18.37
C THR A 42 8.40 -5.47 17.18
N LEU A 43 7.76 -5.36 16.02
CA LEU A 43 8.41 -4.83 14.82
C LEU A 43 8.92 -3.41 15.02
N ALA A 44 8.20 -2.54 15.72
CA ALA A 44 8.66 -1.18 15.99
C ALA A 44 9.99 -1.14 16.76
N ARG A 45 10.21 -2.07 17.69
CA ARG A 45 11.48 -2.20 18.43
C ARG A 45 12.63 -2.73 17.56
N GLU A 46 12.30 -3.49 16.53
CA GLU A 46 13.27 -4.14 15.63
C GLU A 46 13.43 -3.44 14.29
N ALA A 47 12.66 -2.40 14.01
CA ALA A 47 12.57 -1.74 12.71
C ALA A 47 13.93 -1.20 12.23
N ALA A 48 14.83 -0.82 13.15
CA ALA A 48 16.19 -0.39 12.83
C ALA A 48 17.05 -1.47 12.14
N LYS A 49 16.66 -2.75 12.22
CA LYS A 49 17.32 -3.87 11.50
C LYS A 49 17.02 -3.88 10.00
N TYR A 50 16.00 -3.14 9.55
CA TYR A 50 15.53 -3.13 8.17
C TYR A 50 15.89 -1.82 7.48
N ALA A 51 16.08 -1.86 6.14
CA ALA A 51 16.10 -0.65 5.32
C ALA A 51 14.78 0.12 5.46
N GLY A 52 14.80 1.43 5.21
CA GLY A 52 13.60 2.28 5.24
C GLY A 52 12.37 1.62 4.58
N PHE A 53 11.30 1.52 5.36
CA PHE A 53 10.04 0.87 4.98
C PHE A 53 8.84 1.56 5.62
N GLY A 54 7.69 1.42 4.98
CA GLY A 54 6.37 1.63 5.57
C GLY A 54 5.55 0.36 5.44
N LEU A 55 5.05 -0.17 6.55
CA LEU A 55 4.28 -1.40 6.61
C LEU A 55 2.90 -1.13 7.22
N ILE A 56 1.86 -1.56 6.53
CA ILE A 56 0.52 -1.71 7.11
C ILE A 56 0.30 -3.18 7.41
N VAL A 57 -0.12 -3.51 8.62
CA VAL A 57 -0.53 -4.85 9.05
C VAL A 57 -1.91 -4.78 9.70
N GLY A 58 -2.71 -5.83 9.53
CA GLY A 58 -3.99 -5.89 10.22
C GLY A 58 -4.83 -7.12 9.91
N ASP A 59 -6.05 -7.07 10.43
CA ASP A 59 -7.12 -8.05 10.26
C ASP A 59 -8.45 -7.31 9.93
N LEU A 60 -9.60 -7.95 10.15
CA LEU A 60 -10.91 -7.34 9.88
C LEU A 60 -11.30 -6.25 10.88
N ASP A 61 -10.71 -6.26 12.07
CA ASP A 61 -11.10 -5.41 13.17
C ASP A 61 -10.16 -4.21 13.31
N GLN A 62 -8.89 -4.40 12.97
CA GLN A 62 -7.87 -3.40 13.22
C GLN A 62 -6.71 -3.41 12.23
N MET A 63 -6.19 -2.21 11.98
CA MET A 63 -5.01 -1.95 11.16
C MET A 63 -3.98 -1.13 11.95
N ARG A 64 -2.71 -1.44 11.73
CA ARG A 64 -1.55 -0.72 12.30
C ARG A 64 -0.58 -0.35 11.18
N TYR A 65 0.00 0.83 11.31
CA TYR A 65 1.14 1.26 10.50
C TYR A 65 2.42 1.20 11.33
N VAL A 66 3.48 0.63 10.78
CA VAL A 66 4.85 0.66 11.33
C VAL A 66 5.81 1.10 10.24
N GLY A 67 6.70 2.05 10.52
CA GLY A 67 7.72 2.45 9.56
C GLY A 67 8.55 3.63 10.03
N HIS A 68 9.41 4.15 9.16
CA HIS A 68 10.25 5.31 9.47
C HIS A 68 9.58 6.62 9.05
N GLU A 69 9.76 7.67 9.85
CA GLU A 69 9.21 9.00 9.59
C GLU A 69 10.30 10.07 9.57
N GLY A 70 10.41 10.81 8.46
CA GLY A 70 11.33 11.94 8.30
C GLY A 70 12.80 11.56 8.14
N ARG A 71 13.34 10.73 9.04
CA ARG A 71 14.72 10.22 9.00
C ARG A 71 14.81 8.74 9.38
N PHE A 72 15.86 8.05 8.92
CA PHE A 72 16.15 6.68 9.33
C PHE A 72 16.28 6.57 10.86
N GLY A 73 15.87 5.44 11.43
CA GLY A 73 15.86 5.20 12.87
C GLY A 73 14.74 5.90 13.66
N ASN A 74 14.08 6.93 13.10
CA ASN A 74 12.86 7.50 13.72
C ASN A 74 11.65 6.63 13.38
N VAL A 75 11.44 5.59 14.18
CA VAL A 75 10.38 4.60 13.97
C VAL A 75 9.08 5.10 14.60
N VAL A 76 8.00 5.00 13.84
CA VAL A 76 6.64 5.28 14.31
C VAL A 76 5.76 4.04 14.18
N HIS A 77 4.90 3.86 15.18
CA HIS A 77 3.84 2.86 15.19
C HIS A 77 2.52 3.58 15.47
N ARG A 78 1.50 3.36 14.62
CA ARG A 78 0.22 4.09 14.68
C ARG A 78 -0.96 3.15 14.49
N VAL A 79 -2.05 3.45 15.20
CA VAL A 79 -3.38 2.92 14.91
C VAL A 79 -3.92 3.61 13.67
N LEU A 80 -4.33 2.84 12.66
CA LEU A 80 -5.04 3.39 11.50
C LEU A 80 -6.54 3.42 11.81
N GLN A 81 -7.08 4.63 11.89
CA GLN A 81 -8.50 4.86 12.16
C GLN A 81 -9.34 4.53 10.93
N PRO A 82 -10.63 4.19 11.11
CA PRO A 82 -11.58 4.03 10.00
C PRO A 82 -11.57 5.25 9.07
N GLY A 83 -11.52 5.00 7.75
CA GLY A 83 -11.48 6.05 6.73
C GLY A 83 -10.46 5.74 5.63
N TYR A 84 -9.94 6.78 4.97
CA TYR A 84 -9.04 6.67 3.83
C TYR A 84 -7.57 6.85 4.25
N CYS A 85 -6.78 5.80 4.12
CA CYS A 85 -5.32 5.86 4.25
C CYS A 85 -4.65 5.70 2.89
N GLY A 86 -3.48 6.30 2.74
CA GLY A 86 -2.67 6.20 1.52
C GLY A 86 -1.23 5.93 1.89
N LEU A 87 -0.63 4.95 1.23
CA LEU A 87 0.76 4.56 1.42
C LEU A 87 1.50 4.68 0.09
N SER A 88 2.74 5.14 0.15
CA SER A 88 3.63 5.28 -1.00
C SER A 88 5.08 5.04 -0.56
N ASN A 89 6.04 5.17 -1.48
CA ASN A 89 7.45 5.00 -1.18
C ASN A 89 8.08 6.17 -0.38
N ALA A 90 7.34 6.73 0.57
CA ALA A 90 7.71 7.86 1.43
C ALA A 90 7.14 7.66 2.85
N SER A 91 7.45 8.58 3.76
CA SER A 91 6.86 8.57 5.11
C SER A 91 5.34 8.64 5.05
N TYR A 92 4.67 7.92 5.95
CA TYR A 92 3.22 7.94 6.03
C TYR A 92 2.69 9.37 6.23
N GLY A 93 1.64 9.72 5.51
CA GLY A 93 1.07 11.07 5.54
C GLY A 93 1.84 12.12 4.72
N THR A 94 2.92 11.75 4.02
CA THR A 94 3.55 12.67 3.06
C THR A 94 2.52 13.10 2.01
N ASP A 95 2.40 14.40 1.79
CA ASP A 95 1.49 14.99 0.82
C ASP A 95 1.99 14.78 -0.61
N TRP A 96 1.78 13.56 -1.12
CA TRP A 96 2.04 13.23 -2.52
C TRP A 96 0.80 13.52 -3.35
N PRO A 97 0.91 14.34 -4.41
CA PRO A 97 -0.21 14.65 -5.28
C PRO A 97 -0.98 13.42 -5.80
N LYS A 98 -0.28 12.33 -6.14
CA LYS A 98 -0.95 11.09 -6.56
C LYS A 98 -1.77 10.44 -5.44
N ILE A 99 -1.30 10.51 -4.19
CA ILE A 99 -2.00 9.92 -3.05
C ILE A 99 -3.21 10.79 -2.70
N ALA A 100 -3.06 12.12 -2.75
CA ALA A 100 -4.18 13.04 -2.62
C ALA A 100 -5.25 12.77 -3.68
N TYR A 101 -4.86 12.63 -4.96
CA TYR A 101 -5.75 12.25 -6.05
C TYR A 101 -6.45 10.91 -5.80
N LEU A 102 -5.70 9.84 -5.51
CA LEU A 102 -6.28 8.50 -5.28
C LEU A 102 -7.29 8.51 -4.13
N LYS A 103 -6.97 9.18 -3.01
CA LYS A 103 -7.88 9.32 -1.88
C LYS A 103 -9.13 10.10 -2.24
N ALA A 104 -8.99 11.24 -2.93
CA ALA A 104 -10.11 12.08 -3.34
C ALA A 104 -11.03 11.35 -4.32
N SER A 105 -10.48 10.72 -5.36
CA SER A 105 -11.26 9.97 -6.35
C SER A 105 -11.97 8.78 -5.73
N PHE A 106 -11.34 8.06 -4.80
CA PHE A 106 -12.01 6.95 -4.13
C PHE A 106 -13.12 7.41 -3.18
N ALA A 107 -12.90 8.51 -2.45
CA ALA A 107 -13.93 9.11 -1.60
C ALA A 107 -15.13 9.59 -2.42
N GLU A 108 -14.89 10.23 -3.56
CA GLU A 108 -15.94 10.69 -4.47
C GLU A 108 -16.79 9.51 -5.00
N LEU A 109 -16.16 8.41 -5.40
CA LEU A 109 -16.89 7.21 -5.83
C LEU A 109 -17.82 6.67 -4.72
N LEU A 110 -17.38 6.73 -3.46
CA LEU A 110 -18.19 6.32 -2.31
C LEU A 110 -19.35 7.28 -2.05
N GLU A 111 -19.07 8.59 -2.03
CA GLU A 111 -20.08 9.63 -1.81
C GLU A 111 -21.18 9.62 -2.88
N GLN A 112 -20.82 9.32 -4.12
CA GLN A 112 -21.77 9.25 -5.24
C GLN A 112 -22.44 7.87 -5.39
N ASN A 113 -22.12 6.90 -4.53
CA ASN A 113 -22.56 5.51 -4.64
C ASN A 113 -22.26 4.88 -6.01
N GLN A 114 -21.08 5.23 -6.58
CA GLN A 114 -20.59 4.77 -7.88
C GLN A 114 -19.43 3.78 -7.75
N VAL A 115 -19.15 3.29 -6.53
CA VAL A 115 -18.10 2.29 -6.31
C VAL A 115 -18.43 1.01 -7.05
N SER A 116 -17.60 0.73 -8.04
CA SER A 116 -17.57 -0.54 -8.75
C SER A 116 -16.11 -0.93 -8.97
N GLU A 117 -15.87 -2.21 -9.22
CA GLU A 117 -14.53 -2.70 -9.56
C GLU A 117 -13.94 -1.95 -10.77
N ALA A 118 -14.76 -1.72 -11.79
CA ALA A 118 -14.37 -0.95 -12.97
C ALA A 118 -13.99 0.50 -12.65
N ALA A 119 -14.76 1.18 -11.79
CA ALA A 119 -14.46 2.55 -11.37
C ALA A 119 -13.18 2.62 -10.54
N MET A 120 -12.97 1.67 -9.63
CA MET A 120 -11.73 1.58 -8.83
C MET A 120 -10.50 1.33 -9.72
N PHE A 121 -10.60 0.43 -10.71
CA PHE A 121 -9.51 0.24 -11.67
C PHE A 121 -9.26 1.50 -12.50
N ALA A 122 -10.30 2.21 -12.95
CA ALA A 122 -10.13 3.45 -13.69
C ALA A 122 -9.34 4.52 -12.91
N VAL A 123 -9.54 4.59 -11.59
CA VAL A 123 -8.76 5.48 -10.70
C VAL A 123 -7.29 5.03 -10.61
N LEU A 124 -7.04 3.73 -10.42
CA LEU A 124 -5.68 3.16 -10.32
C LEU A 124 -4.91 3.23 -11.66
N GLU A 125 -5.62 3.13 -12.78
CA GLU A 125 -5.08 3.14 -14.14
C GLU A 125 -4.86 4.54 -14.71
N ASN A 126 -5.07 5.58 -13.90
CA ASN A 126 -4.89 6.95 -14.36
C ASN A 126 -3.40 7.24 -14.69
N ARG A 127 -3.15 7.44 -15.99
CA ARG A 127 -1.82 7.75 -16.55
C ARG A 127 -1.47 9.23 -16.53
N ARG A 128 -2.39 10.09 -16.08
CA ARG A 128 -2.18 11.53 -15.98
C ARG A 128 -1.41 11.85 -14.69
N PRO A 129 -0.25 12.51 -14.79
CA PRO A 129 0.45 13.04 -13.63
C PRO A 129 -0.45 14.01 -12.86
N GLN A 130 -0.48 13.88 -11.54
CA GLN A 130 -1.26 14.71 -10.64
C GLN A 130 -0.33 15.74 -10.01
N SER A 131 -0.49 17.02 -10.30
CA SER A 131 0.23 18.08 -9.59
C SER A 131 -0.41 19.42 -9.90
N PRO A 132 -0.62 20.30 -8.89
CA PRO A 132 -1.02 21.68 -9.13
C PRO A 132 0.16 22.56 -9.60
N ARG A 133 1.39 22.04 -9.59
CA ARG A 133 2.62 22.78 -9.93
C ARG A 133 3.39 22.10 -11.07
N PRO A 134 4.17 22.86 -11.85
CA PRO A 134 5.12 22.28 -12.80
C PRO A 134 6.06 21.28 -12.13
N TYR A 135 6.42 20.23 -12.86
CA TYR A 135 7.35 19.22 -12.40
C TYR A 135 8.79 19.73 -12.50
N ALA A 136 9.59 19.55 -11.44
CA ALA A 136 11.00 19.94 -11.44
C ALA A 136 11.82 19.09 -12.43
N ASP A 137 11.48 17.81 -12.55
CA ASP A 137 12.18 16.85 -13.41
C ASP A 137 11.25 15.66 -13.80
N PRO A 138 11.68 14.76 -14.69
CA PRO A 138 10.90 13.57 -15.07
C PRO A 138 10.59 12.61 -13.90
N THR A 139 11.45 12.53 -12.89
CA THR A 139 11.24 11.69 -11.70
C THR A 139 10.09 12.22 -10.85
N ALA A 140 10.02 13.54 -10.66
CA ALA A 140 8.92 14.19 -9.96
C ALA A 140 7.59 13.97 -10.69
N LYS A 141 7.59 14.07 -12.04
CA LYS A 141 6.42 13.76 -12.87
C LYS A 141 5.98 12.30 -12.73
N MET A 142 6.93 11.37 -12.77
CA MET A 142 6.67 9.95 -12.59
C MET A 142 6.07 9.66 -11.20
N GLN A 143 6.63 10.23 -10.14
CA GLN A 143 6.16 10.02 -8.77
C GLN A 143 4.76 10.63 -8.51
N ALA A 144 4.37 11.63 -9.30
CA ALA A 144 3.05 12.22 -9.33
C ALA A 144 2.01 11.43 -10.17
N THR A 145 2.42 10.40 -10.90
CA THR A 145 1.53 9.62 -11.76
C THR A 145 1.05 8.35 -11.04
N PRO A 146 -0.26 8.09 -10.93
CA PRO A 146 -0.78 6.83 -10.37
C PRO A 146 -0.35 5.59 -11.15
N PHE A 147 -0.53 5.60 -12.48
CA PHE A 147 -0.11 4.53 -13.38
C PHE A 147 1.12 4.93 -14.19
N ILE A 148 2.26 4.30 -13.91
CA ILE A 148 3.54 4.65 -14.53
C ILE A 148 3.80 3.72 -15.71
N LEU A 149 4.05 4.29 -16.89
CA LEU A 149 4.55 3.55 -18.05
C LEU A 149 6.08 3.56 -18.06
N GLY A 150 6.69 2.43 -18.42
CA GLY A 150 8.13 2.35 -18.57
C GLY A 150 8.64 0.92 -18.63
N ASP A 151 9.67 0.70 -19.46
CA ASP A 151 10.30 -0.61 -19.62
C ASP A 151 11.07 -1.02 -18.36
N GLN A 152 11.85 -0.10 -17.80
CA GLN A 152 12.68 -0.34 -16.60
C GLN A 152 11.91 -0.15 -15.29
N TYR A 153 10.98 0.80 -15.24
CA TYR A 153 10.18 1.11 -14.05
C TYR A 153 8.77 1.52 -14.47
N GLY A 154 7.78 0.72 -14.09
CA GLY A 154 6.38 0.92 -14.47
C GLY A 154 5.43 0.09 -13.62
N THR A 155 4.15 0.46 -13.65
CA THR A 155 3.08 -0.26 -12.98
C THR A 155 2.84 -1.58 -13.69
N ARG A 156 3.13 -2.70 -13.01
CA ARG A 156 2.97 -4.07 -13.55
C ARG A 156 1.72 -4.78 -13.09
N ALA A 157 1.13 -4.32 -12.00
CA ALA A 157 -0.12 -4.83 -11.49
C ALA A 157 -0.92 -3.73 -10.79
N ALA A 158 -2.23 -3.90 -10.79
CA ALA A 158 -3.18 -3.17 -9.96
C ALA A 158 -4.08 -4.21 -9.28
N THR A 159 -4.25 -4.08 -7.97
CA THR A 159 -4.94 -5.09 -7.17
C THR A 159 -6.03 -4.41 -6.36
N ILE A 160 -7.24 -4.95 -6.44
CA ILE A 160 -8.39 -4.58 -5.64
C ILE A 160 -8.70 -5.75 -4.71
N ILE A 161 -8.77 -5.45 -3.42
CA ILE A 161 -9.22 -6.40 -2.39
C ILE A 161 -10.41 -5.77 -1.68
N ILE A 162 -11.56 -6.43 -1.75
CA ILE A 162 -12.79 -6.01 -1.08
C ILE A 162 -13.13 -7.07 -0.06
N VAL A 163 -13.36 -6.68 1.18
CA VAL A 163 -13.84 -7.59 2.22
C VAL A 163 -15.11 -7.03 2.83
N ASN A 164 -16.18 -7.80 2.82
CA ASN A 164 -17.43 -7.40 3.44
C ASN A 164 -17.49 -7.80 4.92
N ARG A 165 -18.50 -7.31 5.64
CA ARG A 165 -18.68 -7.57 7.08
C ARG A 165 -18.90 -9.04 7.45
N VAL A 166 -19.29 -9.87 6.48
CA VAL A 166 -19.53 -11.31 6.68
C VAL A 166 -18.26 -12.13 6.34
N GLY A 167 -17.17 -11.45 5.99
CA GLY A 167 -15.89 -12.10 5.68
C GLY A 167 -15.77 -12.63 4.26
N HIS A 168 -16.69 -12.26 3.34
CA HIS A 168 -16.48 -12.55 1.93
C HIS A 168 -15.45 -11.61 1.35
N CYS A 169 -14.39 -12.19 0.80
CA CYS A 169 -13.29 -11.51 0.14
C CYS A 169 -13.45 -11.63 -1.37
N TYR A 170 -13.28 -10.52 -2.06
CA TYR A 170 -13.08 -10.45 -3.50
C TYR A 170 -11.67 -9.92 -3.77
N PHE A 171 -10.91 -10.66 -4.55
CA PHE A 171 -9.58 -10.31 -4.99
C PHE A 171 -9.58 -10.23 -6.51
N THR A 172 -9.22 -9.08 -7.05
CA THR A 172 -9.00 -8.90 -8.48
C THR A 172 -7.64 -8.25 -8.69
N GLU A 173 -6.74 -8.95 -9.39
CA GLU A 173 -5.45 -8.41 -9.82
C GLU A 173 -5.38 -8.37 -11.34
N ARG A 174 -5.16 -7.16 -11.87
CA ARG A 174 -4.90 -6.93 -13.29
C ARG A 174 -3.42 -6.71 -13.48
N ARG A 175 -2.82 -7.47 -14.39
CA ARG A 175 -1.39 -7.44 -14.75
C ARG A 175 -1.22 -6.72 -16.08
N TYR A 176 -0.11 -6.00 -16.22
CA TYR A 176 0.19 -5.19 -17.39
C TYR A 176 1.59 -5.47 -17.95
N ASP A 177 1.72 -5.38 -19.27
CA ASP A 177 3.01 -5.39 -19.95
C ASP A 177 3.73 -4.02 -19.87
N ALA A 178 4.85 -3.86 -20.58
CA ALA A 178 5.64 -2.62 -20.56
C ALA A 178 4.97 -1.44 -21.27
N ALA A 179 4.07 -1.73 -22.22
CA ALA A 179 3.23 -0.73 -22.86
C ALA A 179 2.01 -0.35 -21.99
N GLY A 180 1.85 -0.98 -20.82
CA GLY A 180 0.71 -0.78 -19.93
C GLY A 180 -0.57 -1.41 -20.48
N LEU A 181 -0.47 -2.37 -21.39
CA LEU A 181 -1.61 -3.15 -21.86
C LEU A 181 -1.87 -4.31 -20.91
N VAL A 182 -3.14 -4.66 -20.74
CA VAL A 182 -3.53 -5.78 -19.88
C VAL A 182 -2.94 -7.08 -20.44
N SER A 183 -2.07 -7.72 -19.66
CA SER A 183 -1.42 -8.98 -20.01
C SER A 183 -2.03 -10.18 -19.29
N GLY A 184 -2.89 -9.93 -18.30
CA GLY A 184 -3.68 -10.96 -17.64
C GLY A 184 -4.49 -10.41 -16.48
N GLU A 185 -5.48 -11.17 -16.05
CA GLU A 185 -6.31 -10.83 -14.90
C GLU A 185 -6.54 -12.08 -14.06
N THR A 186 -6.45 -11.95 -12.74
CA THR A 186 -6.76 -13.01 -11.78
C THR A 186 -7.91 -12.52 -10.91
N ARG A 187 -8.99 -13.30 -10.86
CA ARG A 187 -10.14 -13.08 -9.99
C ARG A 187 -10.27 -14.24 -9.03
N GLN A 188 -10.41 -13.95 -7.74
CA GLN A 188 -10.67 -14.94 -6.71
C GLN A 188 -11.73 -14.41 -5.76
N SER A 189 -12.61 -15.30 -5.31
CA SER A 189 -13.56 -15.05 -4.24
C SER A 189 -13.50 -16.17 -3.23
N PHE A 190 -13.38 -15.81 -1.96
CA PHE A 190 -13.30 -16.77 -0.86
C PHE A 190 -13.86 -16.16 0.41
N THR A 191 -14.26 -17.00 1.36
CA THR A 191 -14.70 -16.55 2.68
C THR A 191 -13.57 -16.76 3.67
N ILE A 192 -13.25 -15.72 4.42
CA ILE A 192 -12.43 -15.85 5.63
C ILE A 192 -13.37 -15.90 6.82
N ASN A 193 -13.06 -16.75 7.79
CA ASN A 193 -13.77 -16.70 9.05
C ASN A 193 -13.52 -15.31 9.66
N PRO A 194 -14.58 -14.48 9.87
CA PRO A 194 -14.46 -13.36 10.77
C PRO A 194 -14.16 -13.99 12.13
N GLY A 195 -13.05 -13.62 12.76
CA GLY A 195 -12.67 -14.24 14.02
C GLY A 195 -13.83 -14.14 15.02
N GLY A 196 -14.26 -15.29 15.52
CA GLY A 196 -15.27 -15.42 16.56
C GLY A 196 -14.97 -16.73 17.28
N GLU A 197 -14.30 -16.57 18.43
CA GLU A 197 -13.93 -17.60 19.43
C GLU A 197 -13.00 -18.74 18.99
#